data_AF-A0A2H3E3K5-F1
#
_entry.id   AF-A0A2H3E3K5-F1
#
_cell.length_a   1.000
_cell.length_b   1.000
_cell.length_c   1.000
_cell.angle_alpha   90.00
_cell.angle_beta   90.00
_cell.angle_gamma   90.00
#
_symmetry.space_group_name_H-M   'P 1'
#
loop_
_entity.id
_entity.type
_entity.pdbx_description
1 polymer ?
#
loop_
_entity_poly.entity_id
_entity_poly.type
_entity_poly.pdbx_seq_one_letter_code
_entity_poly.pdbx_strand_id
1 'polypeptide(L)'
;MQNINGTYLLSEKLPIKPNLAAVLGRPAVMVPMVPSPPDPFPRFNVEALKILQEFEDFLVGKVPSDYVKFLLCCYFKDSSQQQGEIGLFVEPLDILYEMKEAYRSISTKALQADGPSDHQKKLDCAGKKIGTLIWWLEDIWHAAIDDPYGLCIAYNRNTLA
;
A
#
# COMPACT_ATOMS: atom_id res chain seq x y z
N MET A 1 -26.13 49.90 44.29
CA MET A 1 -26.55 50.26 45.66
C MET A 1 -26.05 49.19 46.61
N GLN A 2 -25.16 49.57 47.52
CA GLN A 2 -24.67 48.76 48.63
C GLN A 2 -25.66 48.87 49.81
N ASN A 3 -25.82 47.79 50.58
CA ASN A 3 -26.23 47.79 52.00
C ASN A 3 -25.70 46.46 52.59
N ILE A 4 -24.61 46.37 53.37
CA ILE A 4 -24.26 46.83 54.74
C ILE A 4 -25.21 46.39 55.88
N ASN A 5 -24.70 45.41 56.65
CA ASN A 5 -24.74 45.22 58.11
C ASN A 5 -26.06 45.15 58.88
N GLY A 6 -26.25 44.00 59.54
CA GLY A 6 -27.09 43.82 60.73
C GLY A 6 -26.57 42.62 61.54
N THR A 7 -26.48 42.76 62.85
CA THR A 7 -25.36 42.23 63.65
C THR A 7 -25.83 41.51 64.93
N TYR A 8 -24.98 40.59 65.47
CA TYR A 8 -24.85 40.17 66.90
C TYR A 8 -25.96 39.25 67.51
N LEU A 9 -25.73 38.26 68.40
CA LEU A 9 -24.60 37.85 69.26
C LEU A 9 -24.79 36.43 69.87
N LEU A 10 -23.66 35.74 70.07
CA LEU A 10 -23.23 34.90 71.20
C LEU A 10 -23.99 33.62 71.65
N SER A 11 -23.28 32.48 71.58
CA SER A 11 -23.01 31.68 72.79
C SER A 11 -21.70 30.90 72.65
N GLU A 12 -20.90 30.97 73.71
CA GLU A 12 -19.51 30.51 73.83
C GLU A 12 -19.35 28.98 73.91
N LYS A 13 -18.27 28.43 73.34
CA LYS A 13 -17.27 27.58 74.01
C LYS A 13 -16.18 27.08 73.03
N LEU A 14 -14.91 27.44 73.31
CA LEU A 14 -13.67 26.90 72.72
C LEU A 14 -13.28 25.54 73.37
N PRO A 15 -12.20 24.82 72.96
CA PRO A 15 -11.71 24.49 71.62
C PRO A 15 -11.41 22.97 71.47
N ILE A 16 -11.61 22.37 70.29
CA ILE A 16 -10.99 21.05 69.98
C ILE A 16 -10.30 21.15 68.62
N LYS A 17 -8.97 20.94 68.63
CA LYS A 17 -8.06 20.93 67.48
C LYS A 17 -8.47 19.89 66.41
N PRO A 18 -8.04 20.09 65.14
CA PRO A 18 -8.63 19.41 63.99
C PRO A 18 -8.13 17.97 63.89
N ASN A 19 -9.04 17.04 63.61
CA ASN A 19 -8.66 15.69 63.21
C ASN A 19 -8.85 15.54 61.71
N LEU A 20 -7.71 15.36 61.05
CA LEU A 20 -7.52 15.19 59.62
C LEU A 20 -7.81 13.73 59.32
N ALA A 21 -9.07 13.38 59.01
CA ALA A 21 -9.44 12.00 58.70
C ALA A 21 -10.45 11.92 57.55
N ALA A 22 -9.87 11.65 56.37
CA ALA A 22 -10.39 10.76 55.34
C ALA A 22 -11.83 11.00 54.83
N VAL A 23 -11.95 11.85 53.81
CA VAL A 23 -13.04 11.77 52.85
C VAL A 23 -12.91 10.44 52.10
N LEU A 24 -13.94 9.61 52.24
CA LEU A 24 -14.14 8.33 51.59
C LEU A 24 -13.84 8.37 50.08
N GLY A 25 -12.85 7.57 49.67
CA GLY A 25 -12.52 7.33 48.28
C GLY A 25 -13.62 6.53 47.58
N ARG A 26 -14.08 7.05 46.43
CA ARG A 26 -14.84 6.27 45.45
C ARG A 26 -13.92 5.18 44.90
N PRO A 27 -14.37 3.92 44.76
CA PRO A 27 -13.57 2.92 44.06
C PRO A 27 -13.48 3.33 42.59
N ALA A 28 -12.27 3.63 42.13
CA ALA A 28 -11.95 3.82 40.72
C ALA A 28 -12.24 2.48 40.02
N VAL A 29 -13.21 2.48 39.12
CA VAL A 29 -13.42 1.36 38.20
C VAL A 29 -12.21 1.34 37.27
N MET A 30 -11.23 0.49 37.58
CA MET A 30 -10.10 0.22 36.69
C MET A 30 -10.67 -0.49 35.46
N VAL A 31 -10.91 0.25 34.39
CA VAL A 31 -11.11 -0.35 33.06
C VAL A 31 -9.82 -1.12 32.75
N PRO A 32 -9.87 -2.44 32.50
CA PRO A 32 -8.70 -3.17 32.07
C PRO A 32 -8.16 -2.51 30.81
N MET A 33 -6.94 -1.98 30.86
CA MET A 33 -6.25 -1.46 29.69
C MET A 33 -5.91 -2.65 28.81
N VAL A 34 -6.81 -2.99 27.90
CA VAL A 34 -6.53 -3.96 26.85
C VAL A 34 -5.39 -3.37 26.02
N PRO A 35 -4.25 -4.05 25.89
CA PRO A 35 -3.17 -3.56 25.04
C PRO A 35 -3.71 -3.37 23.62
N SER A 36 -3.45 -2.21 23.03
CA SER A 36 -3.82 -1.94 21.65
C SER A 36 -3.27 -3.06 20.76
N PRO A 37 -4.07 -3.59 19.81
CA PRO A 37 -3.57 -4.56 18.86
C PRO A 37 -2.31 -4.02 18.16
N PRO A 38 -1.28 -4.85 17.95
CA PRO A 38 -0.10 -4.43 17.20
C PRO A 38 -0.51 -3.99 15.80
N ASP A 39 0.13 -2.92 15.31
CA ASP A 39 -0.07 -2.41 13.95
C ASP A 39 0.18 -3.55 12.94
N PRO A 40 -0.82 -3.95 12.15
CA PRO A 40 -0.66 -5.02 11.16
C PRO A 40 0.09 -4.56 9.90
N PHE A 41 0.25 -3.24 9.68
CA PHE A 41 0.79 -2.68 8.45
C PHE A 41 2.22 -3.12 8.10
N PRO A 42 3.17 -3.25 9.06
CA PRO A 42 4.50 -3.76 8.79
C PRO A 42 4.51 -5.12 8.08
N ARG A 43 3.53 -6.00 8.38
CA ARG A 43 3.41 -7.30 7.72
C ARG A 43 3.04 -7.16 6.26
N PHE A 44 2.05 -6.34 5.93
CA PHE A 44 1.63 -6.12 4.54
C PHE A 44 2.75 -5.51 3.70
N ASN A 45 3.54 -4.60 4.29
CA ASN A 45 4.73 -4.07 3.63
C ASN A 45 5.75 -5.14 3.30
N VAL A 46 6.06 -6.04 4.23
CA VAL A 46 7.03 -7.13 3.98
C VAL A 46 6.53 -8.07 2.88
N GLU A 47 5.26 -8.46 2.92
CA GLU A 47 4.66 -9.32 1.90
C GLU A 47 4.65 -8.64 0.52
N ALA A 48 4.31 -7.35 0.46
CA ALA A 48 4.31 -6.60 -0.79
C ALA A 48 5.72 -6.38 -1.34
N LEU A 49 6.70 -6.06 -0.49
CA LEU A 49 8.10 -5.92 -0.89
C LEU A 49 8.64 -7.21 -1.50
N LYS A 50 8.20 -8.38 -1.02
CA LYS A 50 8.57 -9.66 -1.61
C LYS A 50 8.09 -9.77 -3.06
N ILE A 51 6.82 -9.46 -3.33
CA ILE A 51 6.28 -9.46 -4.71
C ILE A 51 6.99 -8.41 -5.57
N LEU A 52 7.30 -7.24 -5.02
CA LEU A 52 8.03 -6.22 -5.77
C LEU A 52 9.46 -6.65 -6.09
N GLN A 53 10.11 -7.42 -5.21
CA GLN A 53 11.42 -8.00 -5.48
C GLN A 53 11.33 -9.09 -6.55
N GLU A 54 10.35 -9.99 -6.46
CA GLU A 54 10.08 -11.01 -7.48
C GLU A 54 9.83 -10.36 -8.86
N PHE A 55 9.15 -9.21 -8.89
CA PHE A 55 8.98 -8.41 -10.10
C PHE A 55 10.31 -7.84 -10.64
N GLU A 56 11.18 -7.28 -9.79
CA GLU A 56 12.50 -6.80 -10.24
C GLU A 56 13.39 -7.95 -10.74
N ASP A 57 13.33 -9.11 -10.08
CA ASP A 57 14.07 -10.31 -10.47
C ASP A 57 13.56 -10.84 -11.82
N PHE A 58 12.24 -10.82 -12.04
CA PHE A 58 11.60 -11.16 -13.30
C PHE A 58 12.07 -10.27 -14.47
N LEU A 59 12.32 -8.99 -14.21
CA LEU A 59 12.88 -8.08 -15.21
C LEU A 59 14.36 -8.34 -15.52
N VAL A 60 15.02 -9.21 -14.76
CA VAL A 60 16.45 -9.55 -14.90
C VAL A 60 17.29 -8.26 -14.87
N GLY A 61 17.00 -7.41 -13.89
CA GLY A 61 17.70 -6.15 -13.66
C GLY A 61 17.42 -5.04 -14.68
N LYS A 62 16.44 -5.21 -15.57
CA LYS A 62 16.01 -4.17 -16.52
C LYS A 62 14.94 -3.29 -15.89
N VAL A 63 14.88 -2.04 -16.32
CA VAL A 63 13.68 -1.24 -16.09
C VAL A 63 12.55 -1.74 -17.00
N PRO A 64 11.26 -1.56 -16.64
CA PRO A 64 10.13 -2.07 -17.41
C PRO A 64 10.17 -1.72 -18.91
N SER A 65 10.54 -0.49 -19.26
CA SER A 65 10.65 -0.07 -20.68
C SER A 65 11.72 -0.82 -21.45
N ASP A 66 12.84 -1.14 -20.80
CA ASP A 66 13.96 -1.84 -21.43
C ASP A 66 13.67 -3.34 -21.56
N TYR A 67 12.89 -3.90 -20.63
CA TYR A 67 12.35 -5.25 -20.76
C TYR A 67 11.41 -5.37 -21.97
N VAL A 68 10.50 -4.41 -22.15
CA VAL A 68 9.62 -4.36 -23.34
C VAL A 68 10.42 -4.27 -24.64
N LYS A 69 11.41 -3.37 -24.70
CA LYS A 69 12.31 -3.25 -25.87
C LYS A 69 13.08 -4.54 -26.13
N PHE A 70 13.51 -5.23 -25.08
CA PHE A 70 14.16 -6.53 -25.20
C PHE A 70 13.23 -7.57 -25.85
N LEU A 71 11.97 -7.66 -25.42
CA LEU A 71 11.00 -8.58 -26.03
C LEU A 71 10.73 -8.25 -27.50
N LEU A 72 10.52 -6.97 -27.83
CA LEU A 72 10.34 -6.53 -29.23
C LEU A 72 11.58 -6.86 -30.08
N CYS A 73 12.77 -6.70 -29.52
CA CYS A 73 14.01 -7.07 -30.18
C CYS A 73 14.07 -8.58 -30.45
N CYS A 74 13.65 -9.43 -29.51
CA CYS A 74 13.56 -10.88 -29.74
C CYS A 74 12.53 -11.22 -30.81
N TYR A 75 11.35 -10.58 -30.76
CA TYR A 75 10.25 -10.80 -31.70
C TYR A 75 10.64 -10.44 -33.14
N PHE A 76 11.34 -9.32 -33.36
CA PHE A 76 11.68 -8.85 -34.70
C PHE A 76 13.03 -9.34 -35.25
N LYS A 77 14.02 -9.67 -34.41
CA LYS A 77 15.37 -9.98 -34.92
C LYS A 77 15.53 -11.45 -35.36
N ASP A 78 15.99 -11.56 -36.61
CA ASP A 78 16.23 -12.73 -37.47
C ASP A 78 17.30 -13.75 -36.97
N SER A 79 17.82 -13.60 -35.74
CA SER A 79 18.87 -14.48 -35.20
C SER A 79 18.44 -15.28 -33.98
N SER A 80 17.21 -15.09 -33.48
CA SER A 80 16.66 -15.88 -32.39
C SER A 80 15.74 -16.96 -32.97
N GLN A 81 15.68 -18.13 -32.31
CA GLN A 81 14.69 -19.15 -32.67
C GLN A 81 13.24 -18.68 -32.42
N GLN A 82 13.06 -17.53 -31.75
CA GLN A 82 11.79 -17.01 -31.26
C GLN A 82 11.22 -15.87 -32.11
N GLN A 83 11.79 -15.63 -33.30
CA GLN A 83 11.33 -14.57 -34.19
C GLN A 83 9.87 -14.78 -34.59
N GLY A 84 9.05 -13.73 -34.48
CA GLY A 84 7.62 -13.78 -34.79
C GLY A 84 6.79 -14.59 -33.80
N GLU A 85 7.39 -15.15 -32.75
CA GLU A 85 6.66 -15.96 -31.76
C GLU A 85 5.86 -15.06 -30.82
N ILE A 86 4.53 -15.14 -30.92
CA ILE A 86 3.60 -14.43 -30.03
C ILE A 86 3.77 -14.86 -28.56
N GLY A 87 4.27 -16.09 -28.33
CA GLY A 87 4.57 -16.62 -27.00
C GLY A 87 5.50 -15.71 -26.18
N LEU A 88 6.36 -14.93 -26.84
CA LEU A 88 7.25 -13.94 -26.21
C LEU A 88 6.51 -12.88 -25.38
N PHE A 89 5.25 -12.60 -25.69
CA PHE A 89 4.44 -11.65 -24.93
C PHE A 89 3.48 -12.35 -23.97
N VAL A 90 2.96 -13.53 -24.37
CA VAL A 90 1.97 -14.28 -23.57
C VAL A 90 2.59 -14.86 -22.29
N GLU A 91 3.75 -15.51 -22.38
CA GLU A 91 4.38 -16.12 -21.20
C GLU A 91 4.71 -15.10 -20.09
N PRO A 92 5.31 -13.92 -20.40
CA PRO A 92 5.45 -12.83 -19.44
C PRO A 92 4.12 -12.36 -18.83
N LEU A 93 3.06 -12.26 -19.63
CA LEU A 93 1.75 -11.77 -19.17
C LEU A 93 1.15 -12.68 -18.11
N ASP A 94 1.20 -14.00 -18.29
CA ASP A 94 0.69 -14.96 -17.30
C ASP A 94 1.34 -14.76 -15.92
N ILE A 95 2.67 -14.67 -15.90
CA ILE A 95 3.44 -14.45 -14.67
C ILE A 95 3.09 -13.11 -14.02
N LEU A 96 3.01 -12.04 -14.82
CA LEU A 96 2.68 -10.71 -14.32
C LEU A 96 1.24 -10.65 -13.76
N TYR A 97 0.31 -11.38 -14.36
CA TYR A 97 -1.06 -11.50 -13.87
C TYR A 97 -1.12 -12.17 -12.49
N GLU A 98 -0.36 -13.24 -12.28
CA GLU A 98 -0.23 -13.88 -10.97
C GLU A 98 0.34 -12.90 -9.92
N MET A 99 1.41 -12.17 -10.27
CA MET A 99 2.00 -11.16 -9.39
C MET A 99 1.02 -10.03 -9.05
N LYS A 100 0.27 -9.54 -10.04
CA LYS A 100 -0.75 -8.50 -9.86
C LYS A 100 -1.85 -8.96 -8.91
N GLU A 101 -2.32 -10.20 -9.06
CA GLU A 101 -3.36 -10.76 -8.19
C GLU A 101 -2.86 -11.00 -6.76
N ALA A 102 -1.63 -11.50 -6.60
CA ALA A 102 -0.98 -11.62 -5.30
C ALA A 102 -0.86 -10.26 -4.61
N TYR A 103 -0.40 -9.24 -5.34
CA TYR A 103 -0.29 -7.88 -4.82
C TYR A 103 -1.65 -7.28 -4.45
N ARG A 104 -2.66 -7.46 -5.31
CA ARG A 104 -4.04 -7.00 -5.07
C ARG A 104 -4.62 -7.63 -3.81
N SER A 105 -4.34 -8.92 -3.57
CA SER A 105 -4.75 -9.63 -2.36
C SER A 105 -4.17 -8.99 -1.09
N ILE A 106 -2.87 -8.63 -1.12
CA ILE A 106 -2.19 -7.94 -0.01
C ILE A 106 -2.81 -6.56 0.21
N SER A 107 -2.93 -5.75 -0.84
CA SER A 107 -3.52 -4.41 -0.75
C SER A 107 -4.97 -4.44 -0.22
N THR A 108 -5.77 -5.41 -0.65
CA THR A 108 -7.16 -5.56 -0.16
C THR A 108 -7.19 -5.89 1.33
N LYS A 109 -6.31 -6.78 1.81
CA LYS A 109 -6.21 -7.12 3.22
C LYS A 109 -5.72 -5.94 4.07
N ALA A 110 -4.76 -5.17 3.54
CA ALA A 110 -4.26 -3.96 4.19
C ALA A 110 -5.35 -2.90 4.32
N LEU A 111 -6.11 -2.66 3.24
CA LEU A 111 -7.26 -1.75 3.24
C LEU A 111 -8.34 -2.18 4.23
N GLN A 112 -8.61 -3.48 4.35
CA GLN A 112 -9.58 -4.00 5.33
C GLN A 112 -9.12 -3.84 6.78
N ALA A 113 -7.80 -3.93 7.02
CA ALA A 113 -7.23 -3.88 8.36
C ALA A 113 -7.04 -2.44 8.88
N ASP A 114 -6.58 -1.52 8.02
CA ASP A 114 -6.16 -0.16 8.41
C ASP A 114 -7.00 0.94 7.75
N GLY A 115 -7.87 0.59 6.79
CA GLY A 115 -8.64 1.58 6.03
C GLY A 115 -7.77 2.39 5.06
N PRO A 116 -8.33 3.45 4.45
CA PRO A 116 -7.63 4.30 3.51
C PRO A 116 -6.62 5.22 4.24
N SER A 117 -5.42 4.70 4.49
CA SER A 117 -4.30 5.41 5.13
C SER A 117 -3.23 5.87 4.12
N ASP A 118 -2.30 6.72 4.54
CA ASP A 118 -1.16 7.11 3.69
C ASP A 118 -0.23 5.91 3.41
N HIS A 119 -0.17 4.98 4.35
CA HIS A 119 0.52 3.72 4.20
C HIS A 119 -0.13 2.87 3.10
N GLN A 120 -1.47 2.74 3.11
CA GLN A 120 -2.23 2.10 2.04
C GLN A 120 -2.01 2.76 0.67
N LYS A 121 -2.04 4.11 0.58
CA LYS A 121 -1.78 4.81 -0.68
C LYS A 121 -0.38 4.54 -1.23
N LYS A 122 0.64 4.47 -0.35
CA LYS A 122 2.02 4.14 -0.74
C LYS A 122 2.11 2.72 -1.28
N LEU A 123 1.44 1.77 -0.62
CA LEU A 123 1.32 0.40 -1.07
C LEU A 123 0.69 0.34 -2.47
N ASP A 124 -0.48 0.94 -2.65
CA ASP A 124 -1.17 0.95 -3.95
C ASP A 124 -0.34 1.62 -5.05
N CYS A 125 0.36 2.70 -4.73
CA CYS A 125 1.25 3.37 -5.67
C CYS A 125 2.41 2.46 -6.12
N ALA A 126 3.03 1.73 -5.19
CA ALA A 126 4.16 0.86 -5.48
C ALA A 126 3.76 -0.33 -6.38
N GLY A 127 2.54 -0.85 -6.23
CA GLY A 127 1.99 -1.91 -7.08
C GLY A 127 1.71 -1.49 -8.54
N LYS A 128 1.59 -0.19 -8.83
CA LYS A 128 1.24 0.31 -10.17
C LYS A 128 2.21 -0.15 -11.26
N LYS A 129 3.50 -0.28 -10.93
CA LYS A 129 4.53 -0.67 -11.91
C LYS A 129 4.26 -2.03 -12.57
N ILE A 130 3.67 -2.98 -11.82
CA ILE A 130 3.27 -4.29 -12.36
C ILE A 130 2.15 -4.09 -13.39
N GLY A 131 1.13 -3.30 -13.02
CA GLY A 131 0.00 -2.99 -13.91
C GLY A 131 0.41 -2.21 -15.15
N THR A 132 1.36 -1.28 -15.03
CA THR A 132 1.90 -0.54 -16.18
C THR A 132 2.58 -1.46 -17.17
N LEU A 133 3.40 -2.41 -16.70
CA LEU A 133 4.06 -3.36 -17.59
C LEU A 133 3.07 -4.29 -18.27
N ILE A 134 2.06 -4.79 -17.55
CA ILE A 134 0.98 -5.61 -18.15
C ILE A 134 0.33 -4.83 -19.29
N TRP A 135 -0.07 -3.58 -19.04
CA TRP A 135 -0.73 -2.76 -20.05
C TRP A 135 0.12 -2.57 -21.31
N TRP A 136 1.42 -2.30 -21.15
CA TRP A 136 2.34 -2.21 -22.30
C TRP A 136 2.46 -3.52 -23.08
N LEU A 137 2.56 -4.64 -22.38
CA LEU A 137 2.68 -5.95 -23.03
C LEU A 137 1.39 -6.36 -23.74
N GLU A 138 0.23 -6.04 -23.18
CA GLU A 138 -1.06 -6.28 -23.83
C GLU A 138 -1.21 -5.44 -25.11
N ASP A 139 -0.86 -4.16 -25.06
CA ASP A 139 -0.91 -3.28 -26.22
C ASP A 139 -0.02 -3.81 -27.37
N ILE A 140 1.20 -4.22 -27.04
CA ILE A 140 2.13 -4.81 -28.00
C ILE A 140 1.64 -6.16 -28.51
N TRP A 141 1.12 -7.00 -27.62
CA TRP A 141 0.58 -8.31 -27.98
C TRP A 141 -0.58 -8.18 -28.97
N HIS A 142 -1.52 -7.28 -28.71
CA HIS A 142 -2.61 -6.96 -29.62
C HIS A 142 -2.09 -6.43 -30.95
N ALA A 143 -1.17 -5.46 -30.93
CA ALA A 143 -0.56 -4.92 -32.15
C ALA A 143 0.19 -5.99 -32.97
N ALA A 144 0.85 -6.95 -32.31
CA ALA A 144 1.55 -8.05 -32.97
C ALA A 144 0.59 -9.03 -33.67
N ILE A 145 -0.65 -9.15 -33.20
CA ILE A 145 -1.71 -9.95 -33.84
C ILE A 145 -2.37 -9.17 -34.98
N ASP A 146 -2.75 -7.93 -34.70
CA ASP A 146 -3.60 -7.13 -35.59
C ASP A 146 -2.83 -6.53 -36.77
N ASP A 147 -1.62 -6.00 -36.52
CA ASP A 147 -0.77 -5.39 -37.55
C ASP A 147 0.74 -5.53 -37.22
N PRO A 148 1.31 -6.73 -37.41
CA PRO A 148 2.73 -6.97 -37.16
C PRO A 148 3.66 -6.05 -37.97
N TYR A 149 3.23 -5.61 -39.16
CA TYR A 149 4.00 -4.68 -39.98
C TYR A 149 3.97 -3.26 -39.39
N GLY A 150 2.80 -2.78 -38.99
CA GLY A 150 2.64 -1.50 -38.28
C GLY A 150 3.44 -1.47 -36.97
N LEU A 151 3.41 -2.56 -36.20
CA LEU A 151 4.22 -2.70 -34.99
C LEU A 151 5.72 -2.63 -35.31
N CYS A 152 6.19 -3.29 -36.37
CA CYS A 152 7.57 -3.24 -36.82
C CYS A 152 8.01 -1.81 -37.18
N ILE A 153 7.16 -1.07 -37.90
CA ILE A 153 7.42 0.34 -38.24
C ILE A 153 7.47 1.22 -36.99
N ALA A 154 6.53 1.04 -36.06
CA ALA A 154 6.49 1.80 -34.81
C ALA A 154 7.73 1.53 -33.93
N TYR A 155 8.14 0.26 -33.82
CA TYR A 155 9.36 -0.14 -33.14
C TYR A 155 10.62 0.49 -33.77
N ASN A 156 10.80 0.34 -35.09
CA ASN A 156 11.97 0.85 -35.79
C ASN A 156 12.07 2.39 -35.74
N ARG A 157 10.95 3.09 -35.60
CA ARG A 157 10.91 4.56 -35.46
C ARG A 157 11.03 5.05 -34.02
N ASN A 158 11.13 4.16 -33.04
CA ASN A 158 11.08 4.48 -31.61
C ASN A 158 9.82 5.28 -31.22
N THR A 159 8.68 4.96 -31.82
CA THR A 159 7.39 5.65 -31.56
C THR A 159 6.42 4.82 -30.72
N LEU A 160 6.89 3.72 -30.13
CA LEU A 160 6.13 2.97 -29.14
C LEU A 160 6.06 3.81 -27.85
N ALA A 161 4.84 4.02 -27.36
CA ALA A 161 4.54 4.89 -26.22
C ALA A 161 5.03 4.32 -24.88
#